data_AF-A0A7V6MNM2-F1
#
_entry.id   AF-A0A7V6MNM2-F1
#
_cell.length_a   1.000
_cell.length_b   1.000
_cell.length_c   1.000
_cell.angle_alpha   90.00
_cell.angle_beta   90.00
_cell.angle_gamma   90.00
#
_symmetry.space_group_name_H-M   'P 1'
#
loop_
_entity.id
_entity.type
_entity.pdbx_description
1 polymer ?
#
loop_
_entity_poly.entity_id
_entity_poly.type
_entity_poly.pdbx_seq_one_letter_code
_entity_poly.pdbx_strand_id
1 'polypeptide(L)'
;MKRKIVVSLALITLCLTLPAQVSVTGLLTENMTNPVGIDAAQPRFSWQLVSYKRNTVQTAYELRVSEGTRPVWNTGRVNSDQSVHIVYAGEPLASGRDYNWQVRVWDNGGKRSAWSPPAKFRSGIIGKNGWKAKWIEPGYAEDTVMRPGPMMRKEFTVSGKIVRATAYITAHGLYEAELNGKRIGDAFLTPGWTSYGKRLQYQAYDVTHLLKNGSNAIGVMLGSGWYRGNIGFRSSFNFYGNDIALLCQIDITLSDGSTESIISDGSWKSSTGPVRYSEIYHGEIYDARMEKKGWTLPGYDDTGWDGVKEAAHSMDVLIATQNEPVKKHETFVPV
;
A
#
# COMPACT_ATOMS: atom_id res chain seq x y z
N MET A 1 -47.16 59.04 -37.78
CA MET A 1 -46.38 57.77 -37.76
C MET A 1 -46.46 57.15 -36.37
N LYS A 2 -47.24 56.08 -36.17
CA LYS A 2 -47.32 55.35 -34.89
C LYS A 2 -46.65 53.98 -35.07
N ARG A 3 -45.46 53.80 -34.48
CA ARG A 3 -44.73 52.52 -34.50
C ARG A 3 -45.32 51.58 -33.43
N LYS A 4 -45.88 50.45 -33.86
CA LYS A 4 -46.24 49.34 -32.97
C LYS A 4 -44.99 48.50 -32.74
N ILE A 5 -44.59 48.35 -31.48
CA ILE A 5 -43.54 47.43 -31.06
C ILE A 5 -44.24 46.12 -30.67
N VAL A 6 -43.95 45.05 -31.41
CA VAL A 6 -44.38 43.70 -31.08
C VAL A 6 -43.25 43.07 -30.27
N VAL A 7 -43.49 42.75 -29.01
CA VAL A 7 -42.56 42.01 -28.16
C VAL A 7 -42.96 40.54 -28.24
N SER A 8 -42.15 39.73 -28.92
CA SER A 8 -42.28 38.28 -28.93
C SER A 8 -41.63 37.68 -27.68
N LEU A 9 -42.44 37.01 -26.85
CA LEU A 9 -41.99 36.29 -25.66
C LEU A 9 -41.49 34.90 -26.09
N ALA A 10 -40.16 34.71 -26.13
CA ALA A 10 -39.56 33.39 -26.36
C ALA A 10 -39.57 32.58 -25.05
N LEU A 11 -40.37 31.52 -25.03
CA LEU A 11 -40.42 30.56 -23.93
C LEU A 11 -39.19 29.65 -24.01
N ILE A 12 -38.18 29.86 -23.15
CA ILE A 12 -37.04 28.94 -23.01
C ILE A 12 -37.47 27.82 -22.07
N THR A 13 -37.91 26.70 -22.64
CA THR A 13 -38.06 25.43 -21.90
C THR A 13 -36.69 24.86 -21.60
N LEU A 14 -36.19 25.11 -20.39
CA LEU A 14 -35.01 24.44 -19.84
C LEU A 14 -35.38 23.00 -19.48
N CYS A 15 -35.19 22.07 -20.42
CA CYS A 15 -35.40 20.65 -20.19
C CYS A 15 -34.23 20.11 -19.36
N LEU A 16 -34.39 20.08 -18.03
CA LEU A 16 -33.47 19.40 -17.12
C LEU A 16 -33.56 17.88 -17.36
N THR A 17 -32.72 17.35 -18.25
CA THR A 17 -32.55 15.91 -18.42
C THR A 17 -31.81 15.35 -17.21
N LEU A 18 -32.54 14.93 -16.19
CA LEU A 18 -31.99 14.06 -15.15
C LEU A 18 -31.48 12.77 -15.84
N PRO A 19 -30.22 12.34 -15.63
CA PRO A 19 -29.76 11.05 -16.15
C PRO A 19 -30.57 9.91 -15.51
N ALA A 20 -31.65 9.52 -16.19
CA ALA A 20 -32.56 8.43 -15.82
C ALA A 20 -31.97 7.04 -16.13
N GLN A 21 -30.64 6.92 -16.10
CA GLN A 21 -29.88 5.77 -16.58
C GLN A 21 -29.00 5.23 -15.46
N VAL A 22 -28.86 3.90 -15.36
CA VAL A 22 -27.89 3.28 -14.44
C VAL A 22 -26.53 3.94 -14.61
N SER A 23 -25.92 4.28 -13.49
CA SER A 23 -24.50 4.59 -13.40
C SER A 23 -23.82 3.59 -12.48
N VAL A 24 -22.52 3.41 -12.69
CA VAL A 24 -21.70 2.52 -11.87
C VAL A 24 -20.78 3.37 -10.98
N THR A 25 -20.73 3.05 -9.70
CA THR A 25 -19.88 3.68 -8.67
C THR A 25 -19.27 2.60 -7.76
N GLY A 26 -18.54 3.01 -6.71
CA GLY A 26 -18.07 2.09 -5.68
C GLY A 26 -17.19 0.98 -6.24
N LEU A 27 -16.26 1.35 -7.14
CA LEU A 27 -15.36 0.41 -7.80
C LEU A 27 -14.29 -0.07 -6.82
N LEU A 28 -14.21 -1.39 -6.65
CA LEU A 28 -13.26 -2.03 -5.75
C LEU A 28 -12.43 -3.08 -6.48
N THR A 29 -11.15 -3.13 -6.16
CA THR A 29 -10.24 -4.23 -6.52
C THR A 29 -9.85 -4.94 -5.22
N GLU A 30 -10.12 -6.25 -5.11
CA GLU A 30 -9.89 -7.00 -3.86
C GLU A 30 -10.54 -6.33 -2.62
N ASN A 31 -11.75 -5.81 -2.79
CA ASN A 31 -12.52 -5.04 -1.79
C ASN A 31 -11.90 -3.68 -1.37
N MET A 32 -10.86 -3.21 -2.06
CA MET A 32 -10.17 -1.96 -1.74
C MET A 32 -10.39 -0.91 -2.85
N THR A 33 -10.41 0.37 -2.46
CA THR A 33 -10.43 1.49 -3.42
C THR A 33 -9.02 1.82 -3.85
N ASN A 34 -8.74 1.72 -5.16
CA ASN A 34 -7.45 2.05 -5.77
C ASN A 34 -6.22 1.47 -5.03
N PRO A 35 -6.19 0.16 -4.70
CA PRO A 35 -5.17 -0.39 -3.84
C PRO A 35 -3.78 -0.34 -4.46
N VAL A 36 -2.76 -0.22 -3.61
CA VAL A 36 -1.35 -0.30 -3.96
C VAL A 36 -0.76 -1.58 -3.40
N GLY A 37 -0.14 -2.38 -4.27
CA GLY A 37 0.63 -3.56 -3.88
C GLY A 37 -0.16 -4.86 -3.77
N ILE A 38 -1.20 -5.07 -4.57
CA ILE A 38 -1.93 -6.35 -4.55
C ILE A 38 -1.11 -7.45 -5.22
N ASP A 39 -0.98 -8.62 -4.59
CA ASP A 39 -0.21 -9.76 -5.12
C ASP A 39 -1.09 -10.86 -5.74
N ALA A 40 -2.42 -10.67 -5.75
CA ALA A 40 -3.35 -11.56 -6.43
C ALA A 40 -3.04 -11.60 -7.94
N ALA A 41 -2.69 -12.78 -8.45
CA ALA A 41 -2.44 -12.99 -9.88
C ALA A 41 -3.69 -12.73 -10.75
N GLN A 42 -4.87 -12.95 -10.16
CA GLN A 42 -6.18 -12.72 -10.78
C GLN A 42 -7.04 -11.88 -9.83
N PRO A 43 -6.80 -10.56 -9.74
CA PRO A 43 -7.54 -9.70 -8.83
C PRO A 43 -9.03 -9.69 -9.19
N ARG A 44 -9.86 -9.46 -8.19
CA ARG A 44 -11.32 -9.47 -8.28
C ARG A 44 -11.87 -8.05 -8.28
N PHE A 45 -12.78 -7.77 -9.20
CA PHE A 45 -13.42 -6.48 -9.36
C PHE A 45 -14.86 -6.49 -8.85
N SER A 46 -15.26 -5.44 -8.14
CA SER A 46 -16.64 -5.25 -7.69
C SER A 46 -17.10 -3.82 -7.96
N TRP A 47 -18.40 -3.64 -8.15
CA TRP A 47 -19.00 -2.34 -8.40
C TRP A 47 -20.42 -2.24 -7.88
N GLN A 48 -20.90 -1.01 -7.69
CA GLN A 48 -22.25 -0.70 -7.24
C GLN A 48 -23.06 -0.04 -8.35
N LEU A 49 -24.33 -0.41 -8.44
CA LEU A 49 -25.31 0.21 -9.33
C LEU A 49 -25.99 1.38 -8.61
N VAL A 50 -26.11 2.51 -9.30
CA VAL A 50 -26.91 3.66 -8.86
C VAL A 50 -27.98 3.93 -9.90
N SER A 51 -29.23 4.02 -9.46
CA SER A 51 -30.39 4.30 -10.30
C SER A 51 -31.45 5.06 -9.52
N TYR A 52 -32.11 6.01 -10.19
CA TYR A 52 -33.30 6.68 -9.67
C TYR A 52 -34.58 5.87 -9.87
N LYS A 53 -34.51 4.76 -10.63
CA LYS A 53 -35.64 3.87 -10.89
C LYS A 53 -35.64 2.70 -9.90
N ARG A 54 -36.81 2.40 -9.32
CA ARG A 54 -37.02 1.15 -8.58
C ARG A 54 -36.91 -0.06 -9.52
N ASN A 55 -36.57 -1.21 -8.95
CA ASN A 55 -36.47 -2.50 -9.67
C ASN A 55 -35.48 -2.45 -10.86
N THR A 56 -34.39 -1.69 -10.70
CA THR A 56 -33.28 -1.70 -11.66
C THR A 56 -32.35 -2.87 -11.35
N VAL A 57 -32.12 -3.74 -12.33
CA VAL A 57 -31.25 -4.93 -12.19
C VAL A 57 -30.25 -4.95 -13.34
N GLN A 58 -29.01 -5.35 -13.07
CA GLN A 58 -28.02 -5.61 -14.12
C GLN A 58 -28.34 -6.93 -14.84
N THR A 59 -28.30 -6.92 -16.17
CA THR A 59 -28.46 -8.13 -17.00
C THR A 59 -27.19 -8.52 -17.76
N ALA A 60 -26.25 -7.57 -17.90
CA ALA A 60 -24.94 -7.81 -18.48
C ALA A 60 -23.92 -6.77 -18.01
N TYR A 61 -22.63 -7.09 -18.14
CA TYR A 61 -21.54 -6.15 -17.93
C TYR A 61 -20.48 -6.24 -19.04
N GLU A 62 -19.62 -5.23 -19.11
CA GLU A 62 -18.39 -5.24 -19.90
C GLU A 62 -17.30 -4.51 -19.11
N LEU A 63 -16.16 -5.17 -18.94
CA LEU A 63 -15.02 -4.68 -18.17
C LEU A 63 -13.80 -4.59 -19.07
N ARG A 64 -13.04 -3.50 -18.93
CA ARG A 64 -11.76 -3.30 -19.61
C ARG A 64 -10.66 -2.96 -18.61
N VAL A 65 -9.46 -3.50 -18.82
CA VAL A 65 -8.26 -3.22 -18.03
C VAL A 65 -7.12 -2.82 -18.97
N SER A 66 -6.34 -1.81 -18.59
CA SER A 66 -5.16 -1.35 -19.32
C SER A 66 -3.97 -1.11 -18.41
N GLU A 67 -2.77 -1.41 -18.90
CA GLU A 67 -1.50 -0.96 -18.35
C GLU A 67 -1.12 0.35 -19.05
N GLY A 68 -1.23 1.49 -18.36
CA GLY A 68 -1.22 2.79 -19.01
C GLY A 68 -2.31 2.85 -20.09
N THR A 69 -1.92 3.05 -21.36
CA THR A 69 -2.82 3.05 -22.52
C THR A 69 -2.94 1.69 -23.21
N ARG A 70 -2.11 0.71 -22.86
CA ARG A 70 -2.08 -0.62 -23.49
C ARG A 70 -3.22 -1.48 -22.91
N PRO A 71 -4.20 -1.93 -23.71
CA PRO A 71 -5.23 -2.82 -23.22
C PRO A 71 -4.61 -4.19 -22.86
N VAL A 72 -4.98 -4.73 -21.70
CA VAL A 72 -4.54 -6.06 -21.21
C VAL A 72 -5.70 -7.03 -21.00
N TRP A 73 -6.93 -6.50 -20.91
CA TRP A 73 -8.13 -7.32 -20.81
C TRP A 73 -9.35 -6.55 -21.29
N ASN A 74 -10.24 -7.25 -22.00
CA ASN A 74 -11.58 -6.79 -22.31
C ASN A 74 -12.50 -8.01 -22.32
N THR A 75 -13.58 -7.97 -21.53
CA THR A 75 -14.52 -9.10 -21.44
C THR A 75 -15.47 -9.19 -22.64
N GLY A 76 -15.62 -8.11 -23.39
CA GLY A 76 -16.82 -7.90 -24.20
C GLY A 76 -18.08 -7.88 -23.31
N ARG A 77 -19.25 -8.00 -23.94
CA ARG A 77 -20.52 -8.08 -23.21
C ARG A 77 -20.69 -9.49 -22.62
N VAL A 78 -20.73 -9.58 -21.29
CA VAL A 78 -20.99 -10.82 -20.55
C VAL A 78 -22.43 -10.78 -20.02
N ASN A 79 -23.25 -11.76 -20.39
CA ASN A 79 -24.63 -11.91 -19.88
C ASN A 79 -24.58 -12.46 -18.44
N SER A 80 -24.57 -11.57 -17.45
CA SER A 80 -24.53 -11.92 -16.03
C SER A 80 -25.02 -10.76 -15.18
N ASP A 81 -25.74 -11.07 -14.11
CA ASP A 81 -26.15 -10.14 -13.06
C ASP A 81 -25.08 -9.94 -11.98
N GLN A 82 -23.99 -10.72 -12.03
CA GLN A 82 -22.89 -10.63 -11.08
C GLN A 82 -22.18 -9.26 -11.19
N SER A 83 -22.03 -8.60 -10.05
CA SER A 83 -21.37 -7.29 -9.90
C SER A 83 -20.32 -7.26 -8.79
N VAL A 84 -20.09 -8.41 -8.17
CA VAL A 84 -19.16 -8.60 -7.05
C VAL A 84 -18.19 -9.72 -7.39
N HIS A 85 -16.93 -9.46 -7.13
CA HIS A 85 -15.82 -10.41 -7.29
C HIS A 85 -15.66 -11.01 -8.69
N ILE A 86 -15.77 -10.19 -9.73
CA ILE A 86 -15.44 -10.61 -11.10
C ILE A 86 -13.94 -10.83 -11.20
N VAL A 87 -13.55 -12.09 -11.39
CA VAL A 87 -12.14 -12.51 -11.47
C VAL A 87 -11.52 -12.00 -12.76
N TYR A 88 -10.35 -11.35 -12.64
CA TYR A 88 -9.54 -10.98 -13.79
C TYR A 88 -9.12 -12.22 -14.59
N ALA A 89 -9.39 -12.20 -15.89
CA ALA A 89 -9.06 -13.28 -16.83
C ALA A 89 -8.28 -12.79 -18.06
N GLY A 90 -7.53 -11.70 -17.90
CA GLY A 90 -6.70 -11.13 -18.96
C GLY A 90 -5.27 -11.66 -19.00
N GLU A 91 -4.39 -10.90 -19.66
CA GLU A 91 -2.95 -11.19 -19.70
C GLU A 91 -2.33 -11.24 -18.28
N PRO A 92 -1.31 -12.08 -18.03
CA PRO A 92 -0.62 -12.13 -16.74
C PRO A 92 -0.15 -10.74 -16.29
N LEU A 93 -0.46 -10.39 -15.03
CA LEU A 93 -0.03 -9.13 -14.44
C LEU A 93 1.46 -9.19 -14.07
N ALA A 94 2.18 -8.10 -14.28
CA ALA A 94 3.58 -7.97 -13.89
C ALA A 94 3.69 -7.23 -12.56
N SER A 95 4.72 -7.53 -11.77
CA SER A 95 4.97 -6.91 -10.46
C SER A 95 5.19 -5.40 -10.55
N GLY A 96 4.69 -4.64 -9.58
CA GLY A 96 4.93 -3.20 -9.48
C GLY A 96 4.37 -2.37 -10.65
N ARG A 97 3.33 -2.85 -11.34
CA ARG A 97 2.72 -2.15 -12.49
C ARG A 97 1.39 -1.53 -12.11
N ASP A 98 1.12 -0.37 -12.73
CA ASP A 98 -0.14 0.35 -12.57
C ASP A 98 -1.14 -0.08 -13.65
N TYR A 99 -2.32 -0.48 -13.20
CA TYR A 99 -3.43 -0.85 -14.06
C TYR A 99 -4.60 0.08 -13.84
N ASN A 100 -5.28 0.45 -14.92
CA ASN A 100 -6.56 1.16 -14.89
C ASN A 100 -7.64 0.20 -15.34
N TRP A 101 -8.82 0.28 -14.74
CA TRP A 101 -9.97 -0.50 -15.17
C TRP A 101 -11.25 0.31 -15.11
N GLN A 102 -12.18 -0.07 -15.99
CA GLN A 102 -13.52 0.51 -16.07
C GLN A 102 -14.53 -0.59 -16.35
N VAL A 103 -15.75 -0.36 -15.92
CA VAL A 103 -16.89 -1.25 -16.17
C VAL A 103 -18.08 -0.46 -16.66
N ARG A 104 -18.90 -1.07 -17.51
CA ARG A 104 -20.25 -0.61 -17.87
C ARG A 104 -21.22 -1.78 -17.81
N VAL A 105 -22.50 -1.46 -17.67
CA VAL A 105 -23.55 -2.45 -17.42
C VAL A 105 -24.74 -2.26 -18.37
N TRP A 106 -25.58 -3.28 -18.49
CA TRP A 106 -26.91 -3.19 -19.11
C TRP A 106 -27.96 -3.45 -18.04
N ASP A 107 -29.02 -2.65 -18.02
CA ASP A 107 -30.16 -2.89 -17.11
C ASP A 107 -31.16 -3.91 -17.68
N ASN A 108 -32.21 -4.21 -16.90
CA ASN A 108 -33.34 -5.05 -17.28
C ASN A 108 -34.27 -4.43 -18.34
N GLY A 109 -34.04 -3.17 -18.74
CA GLY A 109 -34.64 -2.56 -19.93
C GLY A 109 -33.76 -2.66 -21.19
N GLY A 110 -32.62 -3.37 -21.10
CA GLY A 110 -31.65 -3.49 -22.17
C GLY A 110 -30.80 -2.23 -22.39
N LYS A 111 -30.89 -1.22 -21.52
CA LYS A 111 -30.19 0.05 -21.69
C LYS A 111 -28.77 -0.07 -21.15
N ARG A 112 -27.79 0.24 -22.00
CA ARG A 112 -26.35 0.24 -21.68
C ARG A 112 -25.95 1.51 -20.92
N SER A 113 -25.27 1.43 -19.78
CA SER A 113 -24.74 2.59 -19.04
C SER A 113 -23.58 3.28 -19.79
N ALA A 114 -23.22 4.48 -19.33
CA ALA A 114 -21.88 4.99 -19.59
C ALA A 114 -20.81 4.10 -18.94
N TRP A 115 -19.56 4.21 -19.38
CA TRP A 115 -18.44 3.66 -18.62
C TRP A 115 -18.34 4.33 -17.25
N SER A 116 -17.98 3.56 -16.24
CA SER A 116 -17.63 4.09 -14.92
C SER A 116 -16.46 5.09 -15.03
N PRO A 117 -16.25 5.95 -14.01
CA PRO A 117 -14.94 6.57 -13.82
C PRO A 117 -13.83 5.49 -13.82
N PRO A 118 -12.60 5.80 -14.26
CA PRO A 118 -11.49 4.86 -14.17
C PRO A 118 -11.12 4.62 -12.71
N ALA A 119 -11.11 3.34 -12.31
CA ALA A 119 -10.47 2.87 -11.09
C ALA A 119 -9.06 2.36 -11.41
N LYS A 120 -8.23 2.25 -10.39
CA LYS A 120 -6.83 1.84 -10.52
C LYS A 120 -6.51 0.70 -9.57
N PHE A 121 -5.42 0.01 -9.83
CA PHE A 121 -4.70 -0.75 -8.81
C PHE A 121 -3.23 -0.85 -9.22
N ARG A 122 -2.35 -0.98 -8.24
CA ARG A 122 -0.95 -1.33 -8.48
C ARG A 122 -0.72 -2.76 -8.00
N SER A 123 -0.15 -3.60 -8.86
CA SER A 123 0.33 -4.91 -8.43
C SER A 123 1.52 -4.76 -7.47
N GLY A 124 1.58 -5.64 -6.48
CA GLY A 124 2.71 -5.76 -5.57
C GLY A 124 3.83 -6.58 -6.19
N ILE A 125 4.58 -7.25 -5.32
CA ILE A 125 5.57 -8.24 -5.72
C ILE A 125 4.83 -9.56 -5.96
N ILE A 126 4.65 -9.92 -7.23
CA ILE A 126 3.99 -11.17 -7.63
C ILE A 126 5.03 -12.30 -7.61
N GLY A 127 4.79 -13.27 -6.74
CA GLY A 127 5.65 -14.44 -6.58
C GLY A 127 6.97 -14.13 -5.88
N LYS A 128 7.58 -15.16 -5.28
CA LYS A 128 8.79 -15.01 -4.45
C LYS A 128 10.01 -14.44 -5.17
N ASN A 129 10.14 -14.73 -6.47
CA ASN A 129 11.28 -14.27 -7.27
C ASN A 129 11.25 -12.76 -7.57
N GLY A 130 10.17 -12.06 -7.21
CA GLY A 130 10.10 -10.62 -7.36
C GLY A 130 10.82 -9.84 -6.25
N TRP A 131 11.16 -10.49 -5.12
CA TRP A 131 11.98 -9.88 -4.08
C TRP A 131 13.45 -9.92 -4.45
N LYS A 132 14.10 -8.76 -4.44
CA LYS A 132 15.56 -8.59 -4.56
C LYS A 132 16.21 -8.30 -3.21
N ALA A 133 15.42 -7.78 -2.27
CA ALA A 133 15.87 -7.47 -0.93
C ALA A 133 16.20 -8.72 -0.11
N LYS A 134 17.07 -8.52 0.87
CA LYS A 134 17.49 -9.54 1.82
C LYS A 134 16.97 -9.18 3.19
N TRP A 135 16.66 -10.21 3.98
CA TRP A 135 16.37 -10.00 5.39
C TRP A 135 17.62 -9.50 6.10
N ILE A 136 17.46 -8.47 6.93
CA ILE A 136 18.54 -7.92 7.75
C ILE A 136 18.14 -7.84 9.22
N GLU A 137 19.07 -8.23 10.09
CA GLU A 137 18.97 -8.21 11.54
C GLU A 137 19.96 -7.19 12.13
N PRO A 138 19.76 -6.69 13.36
CA PRO A 138 20.71 -5.80 14.01
C PRO A 138 22.11 -6.42 14.09
N GLY A 139 23.14 -5.62 13.80
CA GLY A 139 24.53 -6.09 13.76
C GLY A 139 25.19 -6.17 15.14
N TYR A 140 24.67 -5.43 16.12
CA TYR A 140 25.18 -5.40 17.49
C TYR A 140 24.67 -6.58 18.33
N ALA A 141 25.31 -6.80 19.49
CA ALA A 141 24.81 -7.74 20.49
C ALA A 141 23.59 -7.13 21.20
N GLU A 142 22.42 -7.74 21.04
CA GLU A 142 21.19 -7.25 21.68
C GLU A 142 21.18 -7.51 23.20
N ASP A 143 20.61 -6.56 23.95
CA ASP A 143 20.17 -6.80 25.33
C ASP A 143 19.04 -7.83 25.30
N THR A 144 19.17 -8.93 26.04
CA THR A 144 18.21 -10.04 26.00
C THR A 144 16.97 -9.82 26.86
N VAL A 145 16.97 -8.80 27.72
CA VAL A 145 15.90 -8.48 28.68
C VAL A 145 15.10 -7.28 28.19
N MET A 146 15.76 -6.13 28.01
CA MET A 146 15.10 -4.87 27.66
C MET A 146 14.87 -4.73 26.16
N ARG A 147 15.73 -5.35 25.33
CA ARG A 147 15.62 -5.37 23.86
C ARG A 147 15.19 -4.00 23.27
N PRO A 148 16.00 -2.93 23.43
CA PRO A 148 15.69 -1.62 22.84
C PRO A 148 15.36 -1.75 21.35
N GLY A 149 14.38 -0.98 20.88
CA GLY A 149 13.92 -1.02 19.50
C GLY A 149 15.05 -0.70 18.53
N PRO A 150 15.50 -1.65 17.67
CA PRO A 150 16.56 -1.38 16.73
C PRO A 150 16.16 -0.33 15.72
N MET A 151 17.06 0.62 15.47
CA MET A 151 16.97 1.60 14.39
C MET A 151 17.90 1.13 13.27
N MET A 152 17.39 1.06 12.05
CA MET A 152 18.14 0.63 10.86
C MET A 152 18.05 1.70 9.79
N ARG A 153 19.18 2.07 9.17
CA ARG A 153 19.20 3.13 8.15
C ARG A 153 20.07 2.79 6.94
N LYS A 154 19.74 3.43 5.81
CA LYS A 154 20.57 3.47 4.60
C LYS A 154 20.42 4.81 3.89
N GLU A 155 21.55 5.39 3.51
CA GLU A 155 21.60 6.48 2.54
C GLU A 155 21.80 5.92 1.14
N PHE A 156 21.20 6.59 0.16
CA PHE A 156 21.29 6.23 -1.25
C PHE A 156 21.13 7.46 -2.12
N THR A 157 21.56 7.38 -3.38
CA THR A 157 21.40 8.47 -4.34
C THR A 157 20.52 8.03 -5.49
N VAL A 158 19.54 8.86 -5.83
CA VAL A 158 18.68 8.67 -7.01
C VAL A 158 19.09 9.71 -8.04
N SER A 159 19.37 9.27 -9.27
CA SER A 159 19.74 10.16 -10.36
C SER A 159 18.65 10.17 -11.43
N GLY A 160 18.16 11.36 -11.75
CA GLY A 160 17.16 11.54 -12.81
C GLY A 160 15.77 11.87 -12.28
N LYS A 161 14.81 12.01 -13.20
CA LYS A 161 13.45 12.42 -12.85
C LYS A 161 12.63 11.20 -12.45
N ILE A 162 12.33 11.11 -11.15
CA ILE A 162 11.47 10.09 -10.57
C ILE A 162 10.03 10.28 -11.08
N VAL A 163 9.47 9.24 -11.68
CA VAL A 163 8.05 9.20 -12.09
C VAL A 163 7.21 8.47 -11.06
N ARG A 164 7.80 7.46 -10.41
CA ARG A 164 7.10 6.60 -9.46
C ARG A 164 8.08 5.93 -8.53
N ALA A 165 7.71 5.76 -7.28
CA ALA A 165 8.40 4.89 -6.33
C ALA A 165 7.42 4.16 -5.43
N THR A 166 7.62 2.87 -5.22
CA THR A 166 6.83 2.04 -4.30
C THR A 166 7.75 1.35 -3.31
N ALA A 167 7.48 1.54 -2.01
CA ALA A 167 8.17 0.84 -0.94
C ALA A 167 7.37 -0.40 -0.50
N TYR A 168 8.02 -1.56 -0.47
CA TYR A 168 7.50 -2.82 0.05
C TYR A 168 8.25 -3.14 1.34
N ILE A 169 7.53 -3.20 2.46
CA ILE A 169 8.16 -3.32 3.79
C ILE A 169 7.41 -4.37 4.62
N THR A 170 8.17 -5.21 5.32
CA THR A 170 7.68 -6.11 6.36
C THR A 170 8.76 -6.32 7.42
N ALA A 171 8.39 -6.95 8.52
CA ALA A 171 9.30 -7.31 9.59
C ALA A 171 8.92 -8.66 10.22
N HIS A 172 9.94 -9.41 10.65
CA HIS A 172 9.78 -10.28 11.80
C HIS A 172 9.77 -9.39 13.04
N GLY A 173 8.58 -9.15 13.61
CA GLY A 173 8.37 -8.14 14.65
C GLY A 173 7.38 -7.09 14.17
N LEU A 174 7.59 -5.85 14.57
CA LEU A 174 6.90 -4.66 14.04
C LEU A 174 7.90 -3.69 13.43
N TYR A 175 7.44 -2.78 12.59
CA TYR A 175 8.24 -1.68 12.10
C TYR A 175 7.47 -0.37 12.00
N GLU A 176 8.21 0.74 12.08
CA GLU A 176 7.82 2.06 11.61
C GLU A 176 8.95 2.61 10.73
N ALA A 177 8.61 3.15 9.56
CA ALA A 177 9.58 3.61 8.58
C ALA A 177 9.42 5.09 8.25
N GLU A 178 10.53 5.77 7.99
CA GLU A 178 10.59 7.12 7.46
C GLU A 178 11.51 7.18 6.25
N LEU A 179 11.17 8.04 5.30
CA LEU A 179 11.98 8.36 4.15
C LEU A 179 12.16 9.88 4.10
N ASN A 180 13.42 10.32 4.17
CA ASN A 180 13.79 11.74 4.23
C ASN A 180 13.07 12.50 5.36
N GLY A 181 13.05 11.92 6.56
CA GLY A 181 12.42 12.52 7.76
C GLY A 181 10.89 12.58 7.73
N LYS A 182 10.25 11.86 6.80
CA LYS A 182 8.79 11.76 6.70
C LYS A 182 8.36 10.32 6.86
N ARG A 183 7.41 10.07 7.76
CA ARG A 183 6.79 8.75 7.97
C ARG A 183 6.22 8.19 6.66
N ILE A 184 6.48 6.91 6.43
CA ILE A 184 5.88 6.13 5.34
C ILE A 184 4.56 5.55 5.82
N GLY A 185 3.46 5.97 5.19
CA GLY A 185 2.12 5.53 5.55
C GLY A 185 1.62 6.06 6.90
N ASP A 186 0.43 5.63 7.28
CA ASP A 186 -0.31 6.04 8.49
C ASP A 186 -0.77 4.85 9.35
N ALA A 187 -0.33 3.65 8.98
CA ALA A 187 -0.60 2.43 9.71
C ALA A 187 0.30 2.31 10.95
N PHE A 188 -0.22 1.67 11.98
CA PHE A 188 0.45 1.33 13.23
C PHE A 188 0.50 -0.18 13.38
N LEU A 189 1.44 -0.67 14.19
CA LEU A 189 1.61 -2.10 14.48
C LEU A 189 1.76 -2.95 13.20
N THR A 190 2.41 -2.40 12.17
CA THR A 190 2.76 -3.10 10.93
C THR A 190 3.89 -4.11 11.17
N PRO A 191 3.85 -5.31 10.58
CA PRO A 191 2.91 -5.81 9.57
C PRO A 191 1.65 -6.50 10.12
N GLY A 192 1.38 -6.38 11.42
CA GLY A 192 0.26 -7.04 12.10
C GLY A 192 0.63 -8.43 12.64
N TRP A 193 -0.38 -9.14 13.14
CA TRP A 193 -0.19 -10.48 13.73
C TRP A 193 -0.73 -11.58 12.81
N THR A 194 0.17 -12.43 12.30
CA THR A 194 -0.16 -13.64 11.55
C THR A 194 0.53 -14.86 12.13
N SER A 195 0.22 -16.04 11.59
CA SER A 195 1.08 -17.21 11.78
C SER A 195 2.34 -17.04 10.92
N TYR A 196 3.36 -16.34 11.43
CA TYR A 196 4.55 -15.91 10.67
C TYR A 196 5.20 -17.01 9.82
N GLY A 197 5.33 -18.24 10.35
CA GLY A 197 5.86 -19.39 9.60
C GLY A 197 4.95 -19.98 8.52
N LYS A 198 3.74 -19.42 8.32
CA LYS A 198 2.78 -19.82 7.27
C LYS A 198 2.42 -18.67 6.34
N ARG A 199 2.27 -17.47 6.90
CA ARG A 199 2.08 -16.23 6.15
C ARG A 199 2.62 -15.05 6.93
N LEU A 200 3.30 -14.13 6.26
CA LEU A 200 3.75 -12.85 6.78
C LEU A 200 3.34 -11.78 5.79
N GLN A 201 2.58 -10.79 6.26
CA GLN A 201 2.12 -9.70 5.42
C GLN A 201 3.25 -8.70 5.16
N TYR A 202 3.35 -8.18 3.94
CA TYR A 202 4.09 -6.97 3.64
C TYR A 202 3.12 -5.86 3.24
N GLN A 203 3.52 -4.62 3.48
CA GLN A 203 2.76 -3.45 3.06
C GLN A 203 3.46 -2.80 1.87
N ALA A 204 2.67 -2.19 0.99
CA ALA A 204 3.17 -1.43 -0.14
C ALA A 204 2.71 0.03 -0.04
N TYR A 205 3.63 0.97 -0.25
CA TYR A 205 3.37 2.39 -0.11
C TYR A 205 3.83 3.15 -1.34
N ASP A 206 3.00 4.06 -1.86
CA ASP A 206 3.47 5.05 -2.82
C ASP A 206 4.34 6.09 -2.11
N VAL A 207 5.64 6.03 -2.37
CA VAL A 207 6.65 6.91 -1.76
C VAL A 207 7.24 7.90 -2.76
N THR A 208 6.62 8.03 -3.94
CA THR A 208 7.09 8.90 -5.03
C THR A 208 7.33 10.33 -4.56
N HIS A 209 6.42 10.85 -3.73
CA HIS A 209 6.43 12.23 -3.21
C HIS A 209 7.38 12.44 -2.02
N LEU A 210 7.99 11.37 -1.50
CA LEU A 210 8.93 11.42 -0.38
C LEU A 210 10.39 11.44 -0.85
N LEU A 211 10.65 10.97 -2.07
CA LEU A 211 11.98 10.97 -2.67
C LEU A 211 12.34 12.34 -3.25
N LYS A 212 13.65 12.60 -3.35
CA LYS A 212 14.23 13.72 -4.08
C LYS A 212 15.31 13.24 -5.04
N ASN A 213 15.59 14.03 -6.08
CA ASN A 213 16.78 13.80 -6.90
C ASN A 213 18.03 14.08 -6.05
N GLY A 214 19.07 13.24 -6.17
CA GLY A 214 20.25 13.27 -5.33
C GLY A 214 20.15 12.37 -4.10
N SER A 215 20.76 12.79 -2.99
CA SER A 215 20.88 11.98 -1.77
C SER A 215 19.54 11.82 -1.04
N ASN A 216 19.22 10.61 -0.63
CA ASN A 216 18.03 10.25 0.14
C ASN A 216 18.46 9.36 1.32
N ALA A 217 17.62 9.27 2.36
CA ALA A 217 17.82 8.34 3.46
C ALA A 217 16.51 7.68 3.86
N ILE A 218 16.55 6.35 4.02
CA ILE A 218 15.48 5.59 4.67
C ILE A 218 15.96 5.18 6.07
N GLY A 219 15.06 5.33 7.04
CA GLY A 219 15.24 4.78 8.38
C GLY A 219 14.03 3.96 8.79
N VAL A 220 14.26 2.85 9.47
CA VAL A 220 13.23 1.95 9.98
C VAL A 220 13.53 1.61 11.43
N MET A 221 12.57 1.83 12.32
CA MET A 221 12.64 1.36 13.70
C MET A 221 11.84 0.07 13.84
N LEU A 222 12.43 -0.95 14.45
CA LEU A 222 11.80 -2.25 14.70
C LEU A 222 11.31 -2.37 16.15
N GLY A 223 10.29 -3.20 16.34
CA GLY A 223 9.78 -3.58 17.65
C GLY A 223 9.56 -5.09 17.77
N SER A 224 9.56 -5.61 19.00
CA SER A 224 9.39 -7.05 19.27
C SER A 224 8.05 -7.61 18.76
N GLY A 225 6.97 -6.85 18.97
CA GLY A 225 5.63 -7.21 18.52
C GLY A 225 5.15 -8.57 19.00
N TRP A 226 4.24 -9.15 18.23
CA TRP A 226 3.81 -10.54 18.43
C TRP A 226 4.82 -11.57 17.94
N TYR A 227 5.90 -11.18 17.25
CA TYR A 227 6.87 -12.16 16.75
C TYR A 227 7.70 -12.74 17.90
N ARG A 228 8.31 -11.85 18.69
CA ARG A 228 9.17 -12.24 19.81
C ARG A 228 8.78 -11.66 21.18
N GLY A 229 7.79 -10.78 21.23
CA GLY A 229 7.27 -10.23 22.48
C GLY A 229 6.40 -11.21 23.26
N ASN A 230 5.82 -10.74 24.36
CA ASN A 230 4.95 -11.57 25.20
C ASN A 230 3.60 -11.83 24.53
N ILE A 231 3.16 -13.09 24.47
CA ILE A 231 1.85 -13.46 23.93
C ILE A 231 1.02 -14.28 24.94
N GLY A 232 -0.25 -13.91 25.06
CA GLY A 232 -1.25 -14.61 25.84
C GLY A 232 -0.97 -14.63 27.35
N PHE A 233 -1.64 -15.56 28.04
CA PHE A 233 -1.69 -15.60 29.50
C PHE A 233 -0.55 -16.40 30.16
N ARG A 234 0.35 -17.00 29.37
CA ARG A 234 1.41 -17.90 29.85
C ARG A 234 2.82 -17.30 29.79
N SER A 235 2.94 -15.98 29.65
CA SER A 235 4.23 -15.29 29.52
C SER A 235 5.12 -15.90 28.43
N SER A 236 4.55 -16.13 27.24
CA SER A 236 5.24 -16.81 26.14
C SER A 236 5.97 -15.80 25.26
N PHE A 237 7.26 -15.60 25.55
CA PHE A 237 8.18 -14.80 24.74
C PHE A 237 8.78 -15.63 23.60
N ASN A 238 9.26 -14.95 22.55
CA ASN A 238 9.92 -15.59 21.40
C ASN A 238 9.06 -16.67 20.72
N PHE A 239 7.74 -16.50 20.71
CA PHE A 239 6.82 -17.56 20.26
C PHE A 239 7.05 -17.98 18.80
N TYR A 240 7.35 -17.03 17.91
CA TYR A 240 7.63 -17.33 16.49
C TYR A 240 9.12 -17.35 16.16
N GLY A 241 9.94 -16.62 16.92
CA GLY A 241 11.38 -16.59 16.75
C GLY A 241 12.06 -15.65 17.75
N ASN A 242 13.40 -15.71 17.80
CA ASN A 242 14.21 -14.92 18.71
C ASN A 242 14.68 -13.60 18.09
N ASP A 243 14.95 -13.62 16.78
CA ASP A 243 15.64 -12.54 16.07
C ASP A 243 14.65 -11.73 15.22
N ILE A 244 14.53 -10.43 15.50
CA ILE A 244 13.73 -9.55 14.64
C ILE A 244 14.53 -9.14 13.42
N ALA A 245 13.83 -9.02 12.30
CA ALA A 245 14.45 -8.74 11.01
C ALA A 245 13.59 -7.80 10.20
N LEU A 246 14.23 -6.99 9.35
CA LEU A 246 13.60 -6.11 8.37
C LEU A 246 13.75 -6.71 6.97
N LEU A 247 12.70 -6.60 6.17
CA LEU A 247 12.76 -6.73 4.73
C LEU A 247 12.17 -5.48 4.09
N CYS A 248 12.97 -4.78 3.28
CA CYS A 248 12.59 -3.52 2.66
C CYS A 248 13.09 -3.45 1.22
N GLN A 249 12.20 -3.14 0.27
CA GLN A 249 12.54 -2.87 -1.12
C GLN A 249 11.79 -1.62 -1.60
N ILE A 250 12.51 -0.64 -2.15
CA ILE A 250 11.92 0.51 -2.83
C ILE A 250 12.21 0.38 -4.31
N ASP A 251 11.18 0.17 -5.11
CA ASP A 251 11.30 0.16 -6.58
C ASP A 251 10.96 1.53 -7.14
N ILE A 252 11.90 2.11 -7.89
CA ILE A 252 11.82 3.45 -8.46
C ILE A 252 11.79 3.32 -9.98
N THR A 253 10.90 4.06 -10.62
CA THR A 253 10.80 4.19 -12.08
C THR A 253 11.12 5.64 -12.47
N LEU A 254 12.08 5.81 -13.38
CA LEU A 254 12.52 7.11 -13.88
C LEU A 254 11.81 7.47 -15.18
N SER A 255 11.90 8.73 -15.59
CA SER A 255 11.22 9.24 -16.79
C SER A 255 11.77 8.72 -18.11
N ASP A 256 12.99 8.19 -18.12
CA ASP A 256 13.59 7.52 -19.28
C ASP A 256 13.12 6.05 -19.42
N GLY A 257 12.28 5.57 -18.50
CA GLY A 257 11.76 4.21 -18.47
C GLY A 257 12.64 3.22 -17.71
N SER A 258 13.83 3.62 -17.25
CA SER A 258 14.68 2.78 -16.42
C SER A 258 14.10 2.59 -15.02
N THR A 259 14.52 1.51 -14.36
CA THR A 259 14.11 1.17 -12.99
C THR A 259 15.31 0.87 -12.12
N GLU A 260 15.27 1.34 -10.88
CA GLU A 260 16.25 1.02 -9.85
C GLU A 260 15.54 0.49 -8.60
N SER A 261 16.23 -0.34 -7.82
CA SER A 261 15.71 -0.91 -6.57
C SER A 261 16.67 -0.59 -5.42
N ILE A 262 16.17 0.07 -4.38
CA ILE A 262 16.89 0.27 -3.12
C ILE A 262 16.45 -0.82 -2.15
N ILE A 263 17.37 -1.69 -1.75
CA ILE A 263 17.05 -2.90 -0.99
C ILE A 263 17.68 -2.92 0.41
N SER A 264 17.04 -3.64 1.33
CA SER A 264 17.67 -4.16 2.55
C SER A 264 18.74 -5.19 2.19
N ASP A 265 19.95 -4.94 2.64
CA ASP A 265 21.17 -5.72 2.38
C ASP A 265 22.25 -5.35 3.41
N GLY A 266 23.43 -5.97 3.31
CA GLY A 266 24.55 -5.73 4.23
C GLY A 266 25.14 -4.32 4.24
N SER A 267 24.69 -3.40 3.38
CA SER A 267 25.14 -1.99 3.40
C SER A 267 24.38 -1.11 4.40
N TRP A 268 23.32 -1.62 5.01
CA TRP A 268 22.58 -0.92 6.06
C TRP A 268 23.41 -0.83 7.34
N LYS A 269 23.09 0.17 8.17
CA LYS A 269 23.62 0.29 9.52
C LYS A 269 22.51 0.15 10.56
N SER A 270 22.86 -0.26 11.76
CA SER A 270 21.94 -0.40 12.89
C SER A 270 22.48 0.23 14.18
N SER A 271 21.56 0.69 15.03
CA SER A 271 21.85 1.21 16.37
C SER A 271 20.62 1.05 17.27
N THR A 272 20.79 1.17 18.59
CA THR A 272 19.65 1.34 19.50
C THR A 272 19.16 2.78 19.51
N GLY A 273 17.92 2.97 19.95
CA GLY A 273 17.25 4.27 19.95
C GLY A 273 16.63 4.70 21.27
N PRO A 274 15.75 5.70 21.21
CA PRO A 274 15.01 6.18 22.38
C PRO A 274 13.96 5.21 22.90
N VAL A 275 13.43 4.30 22.06
CA VAL A 275 12.59 3.20 22.53
C VAL A 275 13.48 2.15 23.20
N ARG A 276 13.48 2.14 24.54
CA ARG A 276 14.34 1.28 25.36
C ARG A 276 13.71 -0.08 25.68
N TYR A 277 12.39 -0.17 25.56
CA TYR A 277 11.59 -1.38 25.72
C TYR A 277 10.23 -1.13 25.06
N SER A 278 9.68 -2.11 24.34
CA SER A 278 8.34 -1.99 23.72
C SER A 278 7.68 -3.35 23.63
N GLU A 279 6.55 -3.50 24.32
CA GLU A 279 5.78 -4.75 24.43
C GLU A 279 4.28 -4.48 24.36
N ILE A 280 3.54 -5.37 23.68
CA ILE A 280 2.10 -5.21 23.45
C ILE A 280 1.30 -5.13 24.76
N TYR A 281 1.69 -5.89 25.78
CA TYR A 281 0.96 -5.94 27.06
C TYR A 281 1.56 -5.06 28.15
N HIS A 282 2.87 -4.78 28.11
CA HIS A 282 3.57 -4.08 29.18
C HIS A 282 3.90 -2.61 28.85
N GLY A 283 3.55 -2.16 27.64
CA GLY A 283 3.75 -0.79 27.21
C GLY A 283 5.15 -0.52 26.66
N GLU A 284 5.53 0.75 26.66
CA GLU A 284 6.77 1.24 26.06
C GLU A 284 7.54 2.13 27.04
N ILE A 285 8.86 1.95 27.10
CA ILE A 285 9.78 2.84 27.81
C ILE A 285 10.52 3.66 26.77
N TYR A 286 10.30 4.97 26.80
CA TYR A 286 10.95 5.94 25.92
C TYR A 286 11.91 6.83 26.71
N ASP A 287 13.17 6.86 26.31
CA ASP A 287 14.19 7.78 26.85
C ASP A 287 14.57 8.82 25.80
N ALA A 288 14.01 10.02 25.93
CA ALA A 288 14.24 11.12 24.98
C ALA A 288 15.71 11.58 24.92
N ARG A 289 16.53 11.27 25.95
CA ARG A 289 17.97 11.59 25.94
C ARG A 289 18.74 10.78 24.91
N MET A 290 18.16 9.67 24.44
CA MET A 290 18.73 8.76 23.45
C MET A 290 18.23 9.05 22.03
N GLU A 291 17.47 10.13 21.82
CA GLU A 291 17.01 10.54 20.49
C GLU A 291 18.19 10.88 19.57
N LYS A 292 18.16 10.31 18.36
CA LYS A 292 19.14 10.57 17.30
C LYS A 292 18.53 11.55 16.30
N LYS A 293 18.54 12.84 16.61
CA LYS A 293 17.90 13.86 15.78
C LYS A 293 18.41 13.81 14.33
N GLY A 294 17.49 13.68 13.37
CA GLY A 294 17.80 13.68 11.94
C GLY A 294 18.36 12.36 11.38
N TRP A 295 18.32 11.25 12.13
CA TRP A 295 18.86 9.95 11.69
C TRP A 295 18.25 9.41 10.38
N THR A 296 17.02 9.83 10.04
CA THR A 296 16.29 9.49 8.80
C THR A 296 16.49 10.51 7.68
N LEU A 297 17.43 11.46 7.84
CA LEU A 297 17.81 12.43 6.81
C LEU A 297 19.16 12.03 6.17
N PRO A 298 19.38 12.38 4.89
CA PRO A 298 20.68 12.23 4.26
C PRO A 298 21.71 13.17 4.87
N GLY A 299 22.98 12.75 4.90
CA GLY A 299 24.08 13.46 5.55
C GLY A 299 24.14 13.32 7.06
N TYR A 300 23.43 12.36 7.65
CA TYR A 300 23.51 12.07 9.07
C TYR A 300 24.79 11.28 9.39
N ASP A 301 25.51 11.68 10.44
CA ASP A 301 26.71 10.99 10.89
C ASP A 301 26.35 9.68 11.63
N ASP A 302 26.45 8.57 10.90
CA ASP A 302 26.25 7.20 11.40
C ASP A 302 27.57 6.43 11.54
N THR A 303 28.71 7.13 11.71
CA THR A 303 30.02 6.48 11.91
C THR A 303 30.07 5.60 13.16
N GLY A 304 29.34 5.98 14.21
CA GLY A 304 29.20 5.19 15.45
C GLY A 304 28.09 4.13 15.43
N TRP A 305 27.48 3.85 14.27
CA TRP A 305 26.48 2.79 14.14
C TRP A 305 27.16 1.48 13.71
N ASP A 306 26.62 0.36 14.20
CA ASP A 306 27.05 -0.97 13.79
C ASP A 306 26.53 -1.30 12.38
N GLY A 307 27.11 -2.33 11.76
CA GLY A 307 26.55 -2.91 10.54
C GLY A 307 25.22 -3.62 10.79
N VAL A 308 24.77 -4.39 9.81
CA VAL A 308 23.65 -5.34 9.95
C VAL A 308 24.12 -6.75 9.64
N LYS A 309 23.31 -7.75 10.02
CA LYS A 309 23.52 -9.15 9.63
C LYS A 309 22.49 -9.52 8.57
N GLU A 310 22.92 -10.01 7.41
CA GLU A 310 22.00 -10.61 6.45
C GLU A 310 21.52 -11.98 6.97
N ALA A 311 20.22 -12.22 6.93
CA ALA A 311 19.60 -13.43 7.43
C ALA A 311 18.90 -14.22 6.30
N ALA A 312 18.86 -15.55 6.44
CA ALA A 312 18.29 -16.46 5.44
C ALA A 312 16.83 -16.84 5.74
N HIS A 313 15.99 -15.87 6.14
CA HIS A 313 14.57 -16.11 6.35
C HIS A 313 13.84 -16.36 5.03
N SER A 314 12.82 -17.22 5.03
CA SER A 314 12.09 -17.60 3.81
C SER A 314 11.23 -16.44 3.27
N MET A 315 11.20 -16.32 1.94
CA MET A 315 10.29 -15.43 1.22
C MET A 315 8.98 -16.13 0.80
N ASP A 316 8.86 -17.45 0.99
CA ASP A 316 7.74 -18.25 0.50
C ASP A 316 6.42 -17.95 1.23
N VAL A 317 6.51 -17.36 2.43
CA VAL A 317 5.36 -17.01 3.27
C VAL A 317 4.92 -15.56 3.09
N LEU A 318 5.61 -14.78 2.26
CA LEU A 318 5.28 -13.37 2.06
C LEU A 318 4.03 -13.21 1.21
N ILE A 319 3.08 -12.43 1.74
CA ILE A 319 1.85 -12.05 1.04
C ILE A 319 1.62 -10.55 1.18
N ALA A 320 0.97 -9.92 0.20
CA ALA A 320 0.52 -8.54 0.32
C ALA A 320 -0.51 -8.43 1.46
N THR A 321 -0.61 -7.24 2.04
CA THR A 321 -1.59 -6.98 3.09
C THR A 321 -3.02 -7.10 2.54
N GLN A 322 -3.86 -7.90 3.21
CA GLN A 322 -5.23 -8.20 2.77
C GLN A 322 -6.31 -7.57 3.65
N ASN A 323 -5.94 -7.11 4.85
CA ASN A 323 -6.86 -6.48 5.79
C ASN A 323 -6.68 -4.96 5.82
N GLU A 324 -7.69 -4.26 6.31
CA GLU A 324 -7.57 -2.84 6.63
C GLU A 324 -6.43 -2.63 7.64
N PRO A 325 -5.55 -1.62 7.43
CA PRO A 325 -4.46 -1.37 8.35
C PRO A 325 -4.99 -0.85 9.70
N VAL A 326 -4.28 -1.14 10.78
CA VAL A 326 -4.54 -0.48 12.07
C VAL A 326 -4.13 0.98 11.95
N LYS A 327 -5.08 1.90 12.11
CA LYS A 327 -4.85 3.35 11.99
C LYS A 327 -5.45 4.09 13.17
N LYS A 328 -4.97 5.32 13.40
CA LYS A 328 -5.67 6.27 14.28
C LYS A 328 -7.04 6.59 13.67
N HIS A 329 -8.11 6.32 14.42
CA HIS A 329 -9.49 6.54 13.97
C HIS A 329 -10.07 7.83 14.58
N GLU A 330 -10.06 7.91 15.92
CA GLU A 330 -10.61 9.02 16.69
C GLU A 330 -9.60 9.47 17.75
N THR A 331 -9.68 10.74 18.16
CA THR A 331 -8.88 11.31 19.26
C THR A 331 -9.82 11.80 20.34
N PHE A 332 -9.65 11.27 21.55
CA PHE A 332 -10.40 11.69 22.73
C PHE A 332 -9.54 12.66 23.55
N VAL A 333 -10.18 13.70 24.08
CA VAL A 333 -9.54 14.64 25.03
C VAL A 333 -9.88 14.22 26.46
N PRO A 334 -8.98 14.44 27.45
CA PRO A 334 -9.33 14.27 28.85
C PRO A 334 -10.55 15.13 29.21
N VAL A 335 -11.47 14.56 29.98
CA VAL A 335 -12.67 15.25 30.50
C VAL A 335 -12.34 15.95 31.80
#